data_AF-A0A7C2JTE3-F1
#
_entry.id   AF-A0A7C2JTE3-F1
#
_cell.length_a   1.000
_cell.length_b   1.000
_cell.length_c   1.000
_cell.angle_alpha   90.00
_cell.angle_beta   90.00
_cell.angle_gamma   90.00
#
_symmetry.space_group_name_H-M   'P 1'
#
loop_
_entity.id
_entity.type
_entity.pdbx_description
1 polymer ?
#
loop_
_entity_poly.entity_id
_entity_poly.type
_entity_poly.pdbx_seq_one_letter_code
_entity_poly.pdbx_strand_id
1 'polypeptide(L)'
;MPSGALEACDFLVIGGGVIGLSIARELRRRGRANGIDLEELSADDAKRIEPRVKTHERALFSPRTSTVNPMHVVEAMQSDAKREGVDVRLGTAYVGR
;
A
#
# COMPACT_ATOMS: atom_id res chain seq x y z
N MET A 1 -18.68 1.81 13.62
CA MET A 1 -17.54 2.39 12.89
C MET A 1 -18.06 2.83 11.53
N PRO A 2 -17.88 4.10 11.11
CA PRO A 2 -18.39 4.54 9.82
C PRO A 2 -17.67 3.78 8.71
N SER A 3 -18.45 3.25 7.78
CA SER A 3 -17.98 2.62 6.55
C SER A 3 -17.20 3.65 5.72
N GLY A 4 -15.90 3.42 5.49
CA GLY A 4 -15.07 4.26 4.60
C GLY A 4 -13.71 4.70 5.15
N ALA A 5 -13.29 4.27 6.35
CA ALA A 5 -11.94 4.56 6.84
C ALA A 5 -10.88 3.65 6.20
N LEU A 6 -11.16 2.35 6.09
CA LEU A 6 -10.29 1.32 5.50
C LEU A 6 -11.13 0.43 4.58
N GLU A 7 -10.69 0.28 3.32
CA GLU A 7 -11.37 -0.56 2.34
C GLU A 7 -10.42 -1.65 1.85
N ALA A 8 -10.79 -2.91 2.06
CA ALA A 8 -9.99 -4.05 1.63
C ALA A 8 -9.93 -4.11 0.10
N CYS A 9 -8.73 -4.30 -0.43
CA CYS A 9 -8.49 -4.45 -1.85
C CYS A 9 -7.30 -5.37 -2.10
N ASP A 10 -7.19 -5.90 -3.30
CA ASP A 10 -5.96 -6.52 -3.77
C ASP A 10 -5.15 -5.51 -4.59
N PHE A 11 -3.90 -5.84 -4.90
CA PHE A 11 -3.16 -5.13 -5.95
C PHE A 11 -2.26 -6.06 -6.73
N LEU A 12 -1.97 -5.63 -7.96
CA LEU A 12 -1.04 -6.28 -8.86
C LEU A 12 0.10 -5.32 -9.21
N VAL A 13 1.34 -5.74 -8.95
CA VAL A 13 2.55 -5.02 -9.39
C VAL A 13 3.00 -5.61 -10.70
N ILE A 14 3.07 -4.75 -11.71
CA ILE A 14 3.44 -5.10 -13.08
C ILE A 14 4.82 -4.56 -13.40
N GLY A 15 5.72 -5.44 -13.80
CA GLY A 15 7.05 -5.09 -14.29
C GLY A 15 7.10 -5.01 -15.81
N GLY A 16 7.65 -3.93 -16.35
CA GLY A 16 7.99 -3.83 -17.78
C GLY A 16 9.38 -4.42 -18.06
N GLY A 17 9.45 -5.48 -18.87
CA GLY A 17 10.71 -6.08 -19.30
C GLY A 17 11.54 -6.70 -18.16
N VAL A 18 12.83 -6.91 -18.43
CA VAL A 18 13.79 -7.55 -17.51
C VAL A 18 14.01 -6.71 -16.24
N ILE A 19 13.97 -5.38 -16.35
CA ILE A 19 14.12 -4.48 -15.20
C ILE A 19 12.95 -4.64 -14.25
N GLY A 20 11.71 -4.59 -14.77
CA GLY A 20 10.51 -4.78 -13.96
C GLY A 20 10.48 -6.15 -13.26
N LEU A 21 10.93 -7.21 -13.94
CA LEU A 21 11.02 -8.55 -13.36
C LEU A 21 12.06 -8.61 -12.23
N SER A 22 13.20 -7.95 -12.39
CA SER A 22 14.23 -7.86 -11.34
C SER A 22 13.71 -7.12 -10.10
N ILE A 23 12.95 -6.03 -10.29
CA ILE A 23 12.29 -5.30 -9.21
C ILE A 23 11.24 -6.17 -8.52
N ALA A 24 10.37 -6.86 -9.27
CA ALA A 24 9.36 -7.74 -8.70
C ALA A 24 9.96 -8.87 -7.84
N ARG A 25 11.09 -9.45 -8.28
CA ARG A 25 11.84 -10.46 -7.50
C ARG A 25 12.36 -9.89 -6.18
N GLU A 26 12.93 -8.69 -6.21
CA GLU A 26 13.43 -8.04 -4.99
C GLU A 26 12.29 -7.65 -4.04
N LEU A 27 11.17 -7.13 -4.57
CA LEU A 27 9.97 -6.85 -3.77
C LEU A 27 9.44 -8.11 -3.09
N ARG A 28 9.37 -9.23 -3.82
CA ARG A 28 8.96 -10.52 -3.25
C ARG A 28 9.92 -10.99 -2.15
N ARG A 29 11.23 -10.82 -2.33
CA ARG A 29 12.23 -11.15 -1.32
C ARG A 29 12.04 -10.33 -0.04
N ARG A 30 11.86 -9.01 -0.16
CA ARG A 30 11.62 -8.11 0.97
C ARG A 30 10.28 -8.37 1.65
N GLY A 31 9.23 -8.61 0.87
CA GLY A 31 7.90 -8.95 1.37
C GLY A 31 7.95 -10.17 2.28
N ARG A 32 8.58 -11.27 1.83
CA ARG A 32 8.79 -12.46 2.66
C ARG A 32 9.56 -12.16 3.95
N ALA A 33 10.63 -11.36 3.87
CA ALA A 33 11.40 -10.99 5.05
C ALA A 33 10.58 -10.18 6.08
N ASN A 34 9.57 -9.44 5.61
CA ASN A 34 8.66 -8.64 6.44
C ASN A 34 7.34 -9.37 6.79
N GLY A 35 7.20 -10.65 6.45
CA GLY A 35 5.96 -11.41 6.70
C GLY A 35 4.78 -11.01 5.80
N ILE A 36 5.03 -10.31 4.69
CA ILE A 36 4.02 -9.95 3.70
C ILE A 36 3.86 -11.10 2.71
N ASP A 37 2.61 -11.51 2.53
CA ASP A 37 2.23 -12.57 1.61
C ASP A 37 2.07 -12.00 0.20
N LEU A 38 2.94 -12.47 -0.69
CA LEU A 38 3.04 -12.02 -2.08
C LEU A 38 3.14 -13.22 -3.00
N GLU A 39 2.24 -13.27 -3.96
CA GLU A 39 2.11 -14.35 -4.93
C GLU A 39 2.74 -13.94 -6.26
N GLU A 40 3.51 -14.83 -6.88
CA GLU A 40 4.03 -14.60 -8.22
C GLU A 40 3.06 -15.20 -9.22
N LEU A 41 2.51 -14.37 -10.11
CA LEU A 41 1.51 -14.79 -11.09
C LEU A 41 2.13 -14.86 -12.49
N SER A 42 1.62 -15.80 -13.29
CA SER A 42 1.89 -15.80 -14.74
C SER A 42 1.18 -14.64 -15.42
N ALA A 43 1.57 -14.32 -16.66
CA ALA A 43 0.88 -13.32 -17.47
C ALA A 43 -0.61 -13.66 -17.72
N ASP A 44 -0.95 -14.95 -17.80
CA ASP A 44 -2.34 -15.39 -18.01
C ASP A 44 -3.17 -15.30 -16.73
N ASP A 45 -2.58 -15.63 -15.58
CA ASP A 45 -3.23 -15.43 -14.27
C ASP A 45 -3.46 -13.94 -13.99
N ALA A 46 -2.51 -13.08 -14.35
CA ALA A 46 -2.65 -11.63 -14.25
C ALA A 46 -3.82 -11.11 -15.11
N LYS A 47 -3.98 -11.62 -16.34
CA LYS A 47 -5.11 -11.25 -17.23
C LYS A 47 -6.46 -11.73 -16.71
N ARG A 48 -6.50 -12.84 -15.97
CA ARG A 48 -7.73 -13.30 -15.31
C ARG A 48 -8.20 -12.32 -14.23
N ILE A 49 -7.26 -11.64 -13.55
CA ILE A 49 -7.56 -10.62 -12.55
C ILE A 49 -7.94 -9.29 -13.24
N GLU A 50 -7.10 -8.80 -14.16
CA GLU A 50 -7.35 -7.57 -14.92
C GLU A 50 -7.15 -7.82 -16.42
N PRO A 51 -8.23 -7.98 -17.22
CA PRO A 51 -8.13 -8.35 -18.64
C PRO A 51 -7.31 -7.40 -19.51
N ARG A 52 -7.16 -6.13 -19.11
CA ARG A 52 -6.42 -5.11 -19.86
C ARG A 52 -4.94 -5.02 -19.45
N VAL A 53 -4.51 -5.83 -18.49
CA VAL A 53 -3.13 -5.80 -17.98
C VAL A 53 -2.13 -6.20 -19.06
N LYS A 54 -0.99 -5.52 -19.07
CA LYS A 54 0.15 -5.84 -19.93
C LYS A 54 1.37 -6.09 -19.06
N THR A 55 1.78 -7.34 -18.93
CA THR A 55 2.99 -7.71 -18.18
C THR A 55 4.00 -8.42 -19.05
N HIS A 56 5.27 -8.34 -18.64
CA HIS A 56 6.34 -9.12 -19.24
C HIS A 56 6.59 -10.39 -18.42
N GLU A 57 6.10 -11.52 -18.93
CA GLU A 57 6.18 -12.87 -18.35
C GLU A 57 5.40 -13.08 -17.03
N ARG A 58 5.62 -12.24 -16.03
CA ARG A 58 5.09 -12.43 -14.66
C ARG A 58 4.61 -11.14 -14.01
N ALA A 59 3.80 -11.27 -12.97
CA ALA A 59 3.33 -10.19 -12.12
C ALA A 59 3.47 -10.59 -10.64
N LEU A 60 3.43 -9.62 -9.73
CA LEU A 60 3.41 -9.87 -8.29
C LEU A 60 2.08 -9.42 -7.70
N PHE A 61 1.37 -10.33 -7.07
CA PHE A 61 0.03 -10.12 -6.51
C PHE A 61 0.06 -10.06 -4.99
N SER A 62 -0.67 -9.11 -4.43
CA SER A 62 -0.85 -8.94 -2.99
C SER A 62 -2.34 -9.03 -2.65
N PRO A 63 -2.80 -10.18 -2.12
CA PRO A 63 -4.22 -10.42 -1.85
C PRO A 63 -4.74 -9.66 -0.63
N ARG A 64 -3.84 -9.20 0.26
CA ARG A 64 -4.19 -8.63 1.57
C ARG A 64 -3.77 -7.17 1.66
N THR A 65 -4.34 -6.33 0.79
CA THR A 65 -4.09 -4.89 0.82
C THR A 65 -5.36 -4.13 1.16
N SER A 66 -5.24 -2.83 1.38
CA SER A 66 -6.38 -1.96 1.60
C SER A 66 -6.04 -0.55 1.15
N THR A 67 -7.05 0.22 0.75
CA THR A 67 -6.98 1.67 0.65
C THR A 67 -7.51 2.28 1.95
N VAL A 68 -7.10 3.51 2.24
CA VAL A 68 -7.46 4.22 3.48
C VAL A 68 -7.70 5.70 3.18
N ASN A 69 -8.67 6.32 3.86
CA ASN A 69 -8.81 7.77 3.80
C ASN A 69 -7.76 8.42 4.73
N PRO A 70 -6.78 9.17 4.20
CA PRO A 70 -5.71 9.75 5.01
C PRO A 70 -6.23 10.77 6.03
N MET A 71 -7.33 11.47 5.76
CA MET A 71 -7.90 12.43 6.71
C MET A 71 -8.38 11.73 7.98
N HIS A 72 -9.08 10.60 7.85
CA HIS A 72 -9.53 9.82 9.00
C HIS A 72 -8.35 9.24 9.80
N VAL A 73 -7.26 8.84 9.12
CA VAL A 73 -6.05 8.38 9.80
C VAL A 73 -5.43 9.49 10.64
N VAL A 74 -5.26 10.69 10.06
CA VAL A 74 -4.68 11.84 10.76
C VAL A 74 -5.58 12.31 11.91
N GLU A 75 -6.90 12.31 11.73
CA GLU A 75 -7.87 12.65 12.77
C GLU A 75 -7.81 11.67 13.95
N ALA A 76 -7.71 10.36 13.67
CA ALA A 76 -7.52 9.34 14.69
C ALA A 76 -6.20 9.55 15.46
N MET A 77 -5.09 9.75 14.73
CA MET A 77 -3.79 10.04 15.33
C MET A 77 -3.79 11.30 16.20
N GLN A 78 -4.45 12.39 15.74
CA GLN A 78 -4.57 13.62 16.53
C GLN A 78 -5.40 13.39 17.80
N SER A 79 -6.48 12.61 17.69
CA SER A 79 -7.35 12.28 18.83
C SER A 79 -6.59 11.46 19.88
N ASP A 80 -5.77 10.50 19.44
CA ASP A 80 -4.90 9.70 20.30
C ASP A 80 -3.84 10.56 20.99
N ALA A 81 -3.13 11.41 20.24
CA ALA A 81 -2.14 12.32 20.79
C ALA A 81 -2.74 13.27 21.85
N LYS A 82 -3.91 13.85 21.57
CA LYS A 82 -4.62 14.72 22.54
C LYS A 82 -5.00 13.97 23.81
N ARG A 83 -5.45 12.71 23.69
CA ARG A 83 -5.78 11.85 24.83
C ARG A 83 -4.55 11.53 25.69
N GLU A 84 -3.38 11.47 25.08
CA GLU A 84 -2.08 11.30 25.74
C GLU A 84 -1.51 12.63 26.29
N GLY A 85 -2.22 13.74 26.15
CA GLY A 85 -1.84 15.05 26.70
C GLY A 85 -0.99 15.92 25.77
N VAL A 86 -0.85 15.55 24.49
CA VAL A 86 -0.14 16.36 23.50
C VAL A 86 -0.95 17.61 23.12
N ASP A 87 -0.34 18.79 23.23
CA ASP A 87 -0.90 20.07 22.76
C ASP A 87 -0.61 20.26 21.26
N VAL A 88 -1.65 20.25 20.43
CA VAL A 88 -1.54 20.42 18.97
C VAL A 88 -2.03 21.82 18.59
N ARG A 89 -1.09 22.70 18.22
CA ARG A 89 -1.37 24.09 17.81
C ARG A 89 -1.47 24.22 16.29
N LEU A 90 -2.68 24.42 15.79
CA LEU A 90 -2.93 24.69 14.37
C LEU A 90 -2.80 26.18 14.07
N GLY A 91 -2.59 26.54 12.80
CA GLY A 91 -2.47 27.94 12.37
C GLY A 91 -1.31 28.71 13.01
N THR A 92 -0.37 28.01 13.63
CA THR A 92 0.75 28.61 14.38
C THR A 92 2.03 28.44 13.57
N ALA A 93 2.57 29.53 13.06
CA ALA A 93 3.83 29.52 12.33
C ALA A 93 5.03 29.42 13.29
N TYR A 94 6.03 28.65 12.92
CA TYR A 94 7.31 28.61 13.61
C TYR A 94 8.16 29.85 13.23
N VAL A 95 8.60 30.63 14.20
CA VAL A 95 9.28 31.94 13.98
C VAL A 95 10.80 31.91 14.19
N GLY A 96 11.36 30.75 14.54
CA GLY A 96 12.77 30.62 14.92
C GLY A 96 12.93 30.19 16.39
N ARG A 97 14.17 29.86 16.76
CA ARG A 97 14.57 29.46 18.12
C ARG A 97 15.13 30.65 18.88
#